data_AF-A0A540KH57-F1
#
_entry.id   AF-A0A540KH57-F1
#
_cell.length_a   1.000
_cell.length_b   1.000
_cell.length_c   1.000
_cell.angle_alpha   90.00
_cell.angle_beta   90.00
_cell.angle_gamma   90.00
#
_symmetry.space_group_name_H-M   'P 1'
#
loop_
_entity.id
_entity.type
_entity.pdbx_description
1 polymer ?
#
loop_
_entity_poly.entity_id
_entity_poly.type
_entity_poly.pdbx_seq_one_letter_code
_entity_poly.pdbx_strand_id
1 'polypeptide(L)'
;MSFKHISSPIHIEALVAREELLLASHLGLQNLILGSDSLHIAIALQSSSPDSSFIGQIGEDTKALLHEITGATAAPARHNAKEVAHRPARYVFFLPM
;
A
#
# COMPACT_ATOMS: atom_id res chain seq x y z
N MET A 1 -29.85 -3.36 3.10
CA MET A 1 -28.38 -3.52 3.05
C MET A 1 -27.77 -2.29 3.71
N SER A 2 -27.25 -2.42 4.93
CA SER A 2 -26.73 -1.28 5.72
C SER A 2 -25.25 -1.06 5.38
N PHE A 3 -24.94 -0.06 4.55
CA PHE A 3 -23.57 0.44 4.39
C PHE A 3 -23.19 1.27 5.61
N LYS A 4 -22.78 0.60 6.70
CA LYS A 4 -22.03 1.24 7.79
C LYS A 4 -20.64 0.62 7.85
N HIS A 5 -19.89 0.74 6.76
CA HIS A 5 -18.44 0.63 6.84
C HIS A 5 -17.91 2.05 6.91
N ILE A 6 -17.86 2.61 8.13
CA ILE A 6 -17.07 3.81 8.39
C ILE A 6 -15.64 3.37 8.12
N SER A 7 -15.19 3.58 6.88
CA SER A 7 -13.87 3.16 6.45
C SER A 7 -12.88 4.06 7.16
N SER A 8 -12.20 3.53 8.16
CA SER A 8 -11.13 4.26 8.83
C SER A 8 -10.10 4.70 7.79
N PRO A 9 -9.40 5.83 7.99
CA PRO A 9 -8.39 6.29 7.04
C PRO A 9 -7.39 5.19 6.63
N ILE A 10 -6.97 4.36 7.59
CA ILE A 10 -6.09 3.21 7.36
C ILE A 10 -6.72 2.12 6.48
N HIS A 11 -8.04 1.93 6.55
CA HIS A 11 -8.74 0.97 5.69
C HIS A 11 -8.74 1.43 4.23
N ILE A 12 -8.98 2.72 3.99
CA ILE A 12 -8.95 3.31 2.64
C ILE A 12 -7.53 3.21 2.07
N GLU A 13 -6.52 3.54 2.87
CA GLU A 13 -5.12 3.47 2.42
C GLU A 13 -4.66 2.06 2.09
N ALA A 14 -5.08 1.06 2.88
CA ALA A 14 -4.75 -0.35 2.61
C ALA A 14 -5.41 -0.83 1.31
N LEU A 15 -6.66 -0.45 1.07
CA LEU A 15 -7.37 -0.79 -0.18
C LEU A 15 -6.69 -0.17 -1.40
N VAL A 16 -6.33 1.10 -1.33
CA VAL A 16 -5.71 1.77 -2.48
C VAL A 16 -4.31 1.19 -2.75
N ALA A 17 -3.53 0.87 -1.72
CA ALA A 17 -2.24 0.19 -1.89
C ALA A 17 -2.38 -1.16 -2.64
N ARG A 18 -3.39 -1.95 -2.30
CA ARG A 18 -3.71 -3.21 -2.99
C ARG A 18 -4.10 -2.97 -4.45
N GLU A 19 -4.99 -2.01 -4.69
CA GLU A 19 -5.52 -1.74 -6.03
C GLU A 19 -4.45 -1.22 -6.99
N GLU A 20 -3.53 -0.41 -6.50
CA GLU A 20 -2.41 0.07 -7.31
C GLU A 20 -1.41 -1.01 -7.66
N LEU A 21 -1.14 -1.94 -6.73
CA LEU A 21 -0.31 -3.10 -7.03
C LEU A 21 -0.98 -4.03 -8.03
N LEU A 22 -2.30 -4.21 -7.96
CA LEU A 22 -3.06 -4.93 -8.99
C LEU A 22 -2.91 -4.25 -10.34
N LEU A 23 -3.04 -2.93 -10.40
CA LEU A 23 -2.85 -2.17 -11.63
C LEU A 23 -1.41 -2.30 -12.15
N ALA A 24 -0.41 -2.20 -11.28
CA ALA A 24 0.99 -2.33 -11.64
C ALA A 24 1.31 -3.74 -12.19
N SER A 25 0.78 -4.78 -11.54
CA SER A 25 0.87 -6.16 -12.02
C SER A 25 0.20 -6.32 -13.39
N HIS A 26 -1.02 -5.79 -13.55
CA HIS A 26 -1.75 -5.82 -14.82
C HIS A 26 -1.00 -5.11 -15.96
N LEU A 27 -0.31 -4.00 -15.66
CA LEU A 27 0.51 -3.25 -16.61
C LEU A 27 1.89 -3.88 -16.84
N GLY A 28 2.24 -4.96 -16.13
CA GLY A 28 3.55 -5.63 -16.22
C GLY A 28 4.71 -4.79 -15.69
N LEU A 29 4.44 -3.85 -14.78
CA LEU A 29 5.48 -3.01 -14.17
C LEU A 29 6.41 -3.85 -13.29
N GLN A 30 7.66 -3.40 -13.15
CA GLN A 30 8.70 -4.03 -12.34
C GLN A 30 9.49 -2.94 -11.59
N ASN A 31 10.24 -3.32 -10.55
CA ASN A 31 11.13 -2.44 -9.79
C ASN A 31 10.43 -1.21 -9.19
N LEU A 32 9.26 -1.41 -8.57
CA LEU A 32 8.47 -0.32 -7.99
C LEU A 32 8.61 -0.23 -6.47
N ILE A 33 8.43 0.97 -5.93
CA ILE A 33 8.39 1.20 -4.49
C ILE A 33 6.98 1.64 -4.10
N LEU A 34 6.29 0.79 -3.33
CA LEU A 34 5.03 1.16 -2.68
C LEU A 34 5.33 2.05 -1.47
N GLY A 35 5.08 3.33 -1.63
CA GLY A 35 5.13 4.32 -0.55
C GLY A 35 3.78 4.45 0.14
N SER A 36 3.76 4.39 1.47
CA SER A 36 2.59 4.77 2.27
C SER A 36 2.98 5.77 3.35
N ASP A 37 2.16 6.82 3.50
CA ASP A 37 2.28 7.79 4.61
C ASP A 37 1.84 7.16 5.96
N SER A 38 1.11 6.04 5.93
CA SER A 38 0.80 5.27 7.13
C SER A 38 1.93 4.31 7.45
N LEU A 39 2.66 4.68 8.50
CA LEU A 39 3.70 3.84 9.11
C LEU A 39 3.16 2.45 9.47
N HIS A 40 1.89 2.34 9.87
CA HIS A 40 1.28 1.06 10.25
C HIS A 40 1.13 0.11 9.05
N ILE A 41 0.74 0.63 7.88
CA ILE A 41 0.64 -0.17 6.65
C ILE A 41 2.03 -0.53 6.15
N ALA A 42 2.97 0.43 6.10
CA ALA A 42 4.33 0.18 5.66
C ALA A 42 5.05 -0.87 6.54
N ILE A 43 4.83 -0.85 7.85
CA ILE A 43 5.35 -1.85 8.78
C ILE A 43 4.62 -3.19 8.58
N ALA A 44 3.30 -3.19 8.47
CA ALA A 44 2.52 -4.40 8.26
C ALA A 44 2.93 -5.13 6.98
N LEU A 45 3.21 -4.42 5.89
CA LEU A 45 3.69 -5.01 4.63
C LEU A 45 5.10 -5.60 4.73
N GLN A 46 5.93 -5.06 5.63
CA GLN A 46 7.28 -5.59 5.90
C GLN A 46 7.28 -6.68 6.98
N SER A 47 6.19 -6.87 7.71
CA SER A 47 6.12 -7.85 8.78
C SER A 47 5.96 -9.26 8.22
N SER A 48 6.68 -10.22 8.81
CA SER A 48 6.53 -11.65 8.50
C SER A 48 5.39 -12.30 9.28
N SER A 49 4.72 -11.56 10.16
CA SER A 49 3.62 -12.07 10.99
C SER A 49 2.30 -11.91 10.23
N PRO A 50 1.52 -12.99 10.06
CA PRO A 50 0.22 -12.91 9.42
C PRO A 50 -0.76 -12.16 10.32
N ASP A 51 -1.45 -11.17 9.75
CA ASP A 51 -2.54 -10.45 10.42
C ASP A 51 -3.89 -10.95 9.88
N SER A 52 -4.68 -11.58 10.75
CA SER A 52 -6.01 -12.13 10.41
C SER A 52 -7.15 -11.13 10.60
N SER A 53 -6.85 -9.88 10.99
CA SER A 53 -7.84 -8.82 11.01
C SER A 53 -8.32 -8.51 9.59
N PHE A 54 -9.46 -7.84 9.46
CA PHE A 54 -9.99 -7.43 8.15
C PHE A 54 -9.01 -6.52 7.38
N ILE A 55 -8.25 -5.68 8.09
CA ILE A 55 -7.17 -4.86 7.50
C ILE A 55 -5.94 -5.72 7.21
N GLY A 56 -5.63 -6.66 8.10
CA GLY A 56 -4.58 -7.66 7.93
C GLY A 56 -4.72 -8.47 6.65
N GLN A 57 -5.94 -8.92 6.33
CA GLN A 57 -6.24 -9.66 5.11
C GLN A 57 -5.94 -8.83 3.84
N ILE A 58 -6.28 -7.53 3.85
CA ILE A 58 -5.90 -6.61 2.75
C ILE A 58 -4.38 -6.47 2.69
N GLY A 59 -3.71 -6.39 3.85
CA GLY A 59 -2.25 -6.38 3.95
C GLY A 59 -1.60 -7.64 3.37
N GLU A 60 -2.13 -8.82 3.66
CA GLU A 60 -1.63 -10.10 3.13
C GLU A 60 -1.83 -10.22 1.62
N ASP A 61 -2.99 -9.81 1.09
CA ASP A 61 -3.21 -9.69 -0.36
C ASP A 61 -2.17 -8.75 -1.01
N THR A 62 -1.90 -7.62 -0.36
CA THR A 62 -0.93 -6.62 -0.83
C THR A 62 0.50 -7.17 -0.81
N LYS A 63 0.88 -7.95 0.22
CA LYS A 63 2.18 -8.66 0.28
C LYS A 63 2.31 -9.68 -0.84
N ALA A 64 1.26 -10.46 -1.12
CA ALA A 64 1.28 -11.44 -2.20
C ALA A 64 1.55 -10.77 -3.56
N LEU A 65 0.91 -9.62 -3.82
CA LEU A 65 1.13 -8.83 -5.03
C LEU A 65 2.54 -8.21 -5.10
N LEU A 66 3.07 -7.73 -3.97
CA LEU A 66 4.46 -7.26 -3.89
C LEU A 66 5.45 -8.38 -4.25
N HIS A 67 5.18 -9.62 -3.81
CA HIS A 67 6.02 -10.76 -4.14
C HIS A 67 5.90 -11.22 -5.61
N GLU A 68 4.77 -10.96 -6.25
CA GLU A 68 4.56 -11.28 -7.66
C GLU A 68 5.32 -10.32 -8.59
N ILE A 69 5.44 -9.04 -8.19
CA ILE A 69 6.12 -8.03 -8.98
C ILE A 69 7.63 -8.06 -8.71
N THR A 70 8.40 -8.42 -9.73
CA THR A 70 9.88 -8.47 -9.63
C THR A 70 10.44 -7.11 -9.22
N GLY A 71 11.23 -7.08 -8.14
CA GLY A 71 11.88 -5.88 -7.63
C GLY A 71 10.94 -4.91 -6.89
N ALA A 72 9.69 -5.29 -6.63
CA ALA A 72 8.78 -4.46 -5.85
C ALA A 72 9.15 -4.49 -4.35
N THR A 73 9.12 -3.32 -3.72
CA THR A 73 9.37 -3.17 -2.28
C THR A 73 8.38 -2.20 -1.65
N ALA A 74 8.13 -2.34 -0.34
CA ALA A 74 7.34 -1.39 0.43
C ALA A 74 8.26 -0.54 1.31
N ALA A 75 8.04 0.77 1.33
CA ALA A 75 8.81 1.69 2.16
C ALA A 75 7.88 2.72 2.84
N PRO A 76 8.15 3.10 4.10
CA PRO A 76 7.47 4.25 4.70
C PRO A 76 7.81 5.53 3.92
N ALA A 77 6.81 6.27 3.46
CA ALA A 77 7.03 7.57 2.85
C ALA A 77 7.44 8.57 3.94
N ARG A 78 8.68 9.09 3.88
CA ARG A 78 9.10 10.15 4.82
C ARG A 78 8.37 11.44 4.50
N HIS A 79 7.62 11.94 5.47
CA HIS A 79 6.99 13.27 5.46
C HIS A 79 8.03 14.40 5.52
N ASN A 80 8.85 14.56 4.48
CA ASN A 80 9.76 15.70 4.32
C ASN A 80 9.43 16.58 3.09
N ALA A 81 8.26 16.39 2.50
CA ALA A 81 7.61 17.39 1.64
C ALA A 81 6.35 17.89 2.36
N LYS A 82 6.58 18.63 3.46
CA LYS A 82 5.56 19.45 4.12
C LYS A 82 4.93 20.39 3.09
N GLU A 83 3.64 20.67 3.26
CA GLU A 83 2.94 21.88 2.80
C GLU A 83 2.13 21.95 1.48
N VAL A 84 1.80 20.87 0.75
CA VAL A 84 0.82 21.02 -0.37
C VAL A 84 -0.33 20.00 -0.41
N ALA A 85 -0.37 18.99 0.45
CA ALA A 85 -1.39 17.96 0.32
C ALA A 85 -1.81 17.37 1.65
N HIS A 86 -2.75 18.04 2.31
CA HIS A 86 -3.79 17.36 3.09
C HIS A 86 -4.72 16.65 2.08
N ARG A 87 -4.15 15.66 1.37
CA ARG A 87 -4.81 14.89 0.31
C ARG A 87 -4.48 13.44 0.60
N PRO A 88 -5.48 12.55 0.63
CA PRO A 88 -5.22 11.12 0.75
C PRO A 88 -4.34 10.71 -0.45
N ALA A 89 -3.54 9.66 -0.29
CA ALA A 89 -2.91 8.94 -1.39
C ALA A 89 -1.68 9.63 -2.04
N ARG A 90 -0.49 9.54 -1.41
CA ARG A 90 0.78 9.63 -2.14
C ARG A 90 1.26 8.22 -2.44
N TYR A 91 1.34 7.87 -3.72
CA TYR A 91 1.53 6.49 -4.15
C TYR A 91 2.59 6.31 -5.23
N VAL A 92 3.10 5.08 -5.25
CA VAL A 92 4.08 4.40 -6.13
C VAL A 92 5.17 5.30 -6.73
N PHE A 93 6.38 5.19 -6.18
CA PHE A 93 7.57 5.73 -6.82
C PHE A 93 8.11 4.70 -7.81
N PHE A 94 8.01 5.01 -9.10
CA PHE A 94 8.75 4.34 -10.16
C PHE A 94 10.18 4.87 -10.14
N LEU A 95 11.16 3.99 -9.86
CA LEU A 95 12.56 4.27 -10.11
C LEU A 95 12.95 3.57 -11.42
N PRO A 96 13.12 4.31 -12.54
CA PRO A 96 13.84 3.74 -13.67
C PRO A 96 15.28 3.53 -13.22
N MET A 97 15.74 2.28 -13.23
CA MET A 97 17.18 1.99 -13.24
C MET A 97 17.78 2.45 -14.58
#